data_AF-A0A9Y1FPJ1-F1
#
_entry.id   AF-A0A9Y1FPJ1-F1
#
_cell.length_a   1.000
_cell.length_b   1.000
_cell.length_c   1.000
_cell.angle_alpha   90.00
_cell.angle_beta   90.00
_cell.angle_gamma   90.00
#
_symmetry.space_group_name_H-M   'P 1'
#
loop_
_entity.id
_entity.type
_entity.pdbx_description
1 polymer ?
#
loop_
_entity_poly.entity_id
_entity_poly.type
_entity_poly.pdbx_seq_one_letter_code
_entity_poly.pdbx_strand_id
1 'polypeptide(L)'
;MVKERNPILVIILIMITFGIYALFWYYWTKNELNELGADIPSYIFVFIPILNIYWIIKYIVGYGKATGKSAFALFLALIIFNPIGVYMIQSALNEHAK
;
A
#
# COMPACT_ATOMS: atom_id res chain seq x y z
N MET A 1 2.07 -11.31 -27.11
CA MET A 1 1.25 -12.35 -27.73
C MET A 1 0.58 -13.13 -26.62
N VAL A 2 -0.73 -13.37 -26.72
CA VAL A 2 -1.49 -14.18 -25.75
C VAL A 2 -0.92 -15.61 -25.71
N LYS A 3 -0.74 -16.15 -24.50
CA LYS A 3 -0.18 -17.50 -24.28
C LYS A 3 -1.20 -18.43 -23.64
N GLU A 4 -1.31 -19.64 -24.17
CA GLU A 4 -2.04 -20.72 -23.52
C GLU A 4 -1.33 -21.11 -22.21
N ARG A 5 -2.09 -21.12 -21.11
CA ARG A 5 -1.60 -21.51 -19.78
C ARG A 5 -2.63 -22.42 -19.12
N ASN A 6 -2.16 -23.48 -18.48
CA ASN A 6 -3.04 -24.33 -17.66
C ASN A 6 -3.46 -23.57 -16.38
N PRO A 7 -4.77 -23.31 -16.17
CA PRO A 7 -5.24 -22.52 -15.01
C PRO A 7 -4.94 -23.18 -13.65
N ILE A 8 -4.99 -24.51 -13.59
CA ILE A 8 -4.70 -25.27 -12.35
C ILE A 8 -3.22 -25.09 -12.00
N LEU A 9 -2.34 -25.18 -12.98
CA LEU A 9 -0.90 -25.01 -12.77
C LEU A 9 -0.58 -23.59 -12.29
N VAL A 10 -1.25 -22.56 -12.83
CA VAL A 10 -1.11 -21.17 -12.35
C VAL A 10 -1.43 -21.07 -10.87
N ILE A 11 -2.55 -21.64 -10.41
CA ILE A 11 -2.96 -21.62 -9.01
C ILE A 11 -1.94 -22.37 -8.13
N ILE A 12 -1.49 -23.56 -8.57
CA ILE A 12 -0.47 -24.34 -7.86
C ILE A 12 0.83 -23.52 -7.70
N LEU A 13 1.28 -22.85 -8.76
CA LEU A 13 2.48 -22.02 -8.71
C LEU A 13 2.30 -20.82 -7.78
N ILE A 14 1.13 -20.18 -7.76
CA ILE A 14 0.82 -19.11 -6.80
C ILE A 14 0.95 -19.63 -5.37
N MET A 15 0.40 -20.80 -5.05
CA MET A 15 0.46 -21.36 -3.69
C MET A 15 1.89 -21.77 -3.29
N ILE A 16 2.59 -22.50 -4.15
CA ILE A 16 3.96 -23.01 -3.85
C ILE A 16 4.96 -21.87 -3.71
N THR A 17 4.77 -20.77 -4.44
CA THR A 17 5.65 -19.60 -4.36
C THR A 17 5.15 -18.53 -3.37
N PHE A 18 4.14 -18.84 -2.56
CA PHE A 18 3.54 -17.91 -1.59
C PHE A 18 3.15 -16.55 -2.21
N GLY A 19 2.53 -16.58 -3.38
CA GLY A 19 2.06 -15.40 -4.09
C GLY A 19 3.12 -14.68 -4.92
N ILE A 20 4.40 -15.03 -4.83
CA ILE A 20 5.46 -14.40 -5.63
C ILE A 20 5.21 -14.61 -7.12
N TYR A 21 4.83 -15.84 -7.53
CA TYR A 21 4.49 -16.12 -8.93
C TYR A 21 3.29 -15.27 -9.41
N ALA A 22 2.34 -14.95 -8.53
CA ALA A 22 1.19 -14.12 -8.89
C ALA A 22 1.64 -12.74 -9.39
N LEU A 23 2.68 -12.15 -8.79
CA LEU A 23 3.23 -10.85 -9.17
C LEU A 23 3.73 -10.85 -10.63
N PHE A 24 4.50 -11.87 -10.99
CA PHE A 24 4.99 -12.04 -12.37
C PHE A 24 3.85 -12.36 -13.34
N TRP A 25 2.92 -13.22 -12.92
CA TRP A 25 1.76 -13.58 -13.70
C TRP A 25 0.90 -12.35 -14.03
N TYR A 26 0.59 -11.50 -13.05
CA TYR A 26 -0.15 -10.25 -13.26
C TYR A 26 0.56 -9.30 -14.23
N TYR A 27 1.89 -9.19 -14.15
CA TYR A 27 2.65 -8.38 -15.10
C TYR A 27 2.48 -8.86 -16.55
N TRP A 28 2.58 -10.16 -16.79
CA TRP A 28 2.44 -10.72 -18.14
C TRP A 28 1.00 -10.71 -18.64
N THR A 29 0.03 -11.11 -17.82
CA THR A 29 -1.38 -11.15 -18.22
C THR A 29 -1.94 -9.76 -18.44
N LYS A 30 -1.49 -8.75 -17.71
CA LYS A 30 -1.79 -7.34 -18.00
C LYS A 30 -1.41 -6.96 -19.44
N ASN A 31 -0.23 -7.36 -19.91
CA ASN A 31 0.20 -7.02 -21.27
C ASN A 31 -0.62 -7.77 -22.32
N GLU A 32 -0.94 -9.04 -22.08
CA GLU A 32 -1.79 -9.84 -22.97
C GLU A 32 -3.23 -9.31 -23.02
N LEU A 33 -3.78 -8.86 -21.90
CA LEU A 33 -5.09 -8.19 -21.86
C LEU A 33 -5.07 -6.88 -22.63
N ASN A 34 -3.98 -6.10 -22.55
CA ASN A 34 -3.85 -4.88 -23.34
C ASN A 34 -3.69 -5.15 -24.84
N GLU A 35 -3.01 -6.25 -25.22
CA GLU A 35 -2.97 -6.70 -26.62
C GLU A 35 -4.37 -7.09 -27.15
N LEU A 36 -5.26 -7.52 -26.26
CA LEU A 36 -6.67 -7.82 -26.57
C LEU A 36 -7.57 -6.58 -26.52
N GLY A 37 -7.02 -5.37 -26.36
CA GLY A 37 -7.76 -4.11 -26.40
C GLY A 37 -8.15 -3.54 -25.04
N ALA A 38 -7.69 -4.11 -23.93
CA ALA A 38 -7.83 -3.48 -22.63
C ALA A 38 -6.86 -2.28 -22.46
N ASP A 39 -7.18 -1.37 -21.55
CA ASP A 39 -6.30 -0.27 -21.15
C ASP A 39 -5.97 -0.38 -19.65
N ILE A 40 -5.18 -1.39 -19.30
CA ILE A 40 -4.73 -1.61 -17.93
C ILE A 40 -3.43 -0.81 -17.71
N PRO A 41 -3.35 0.02 -16.65
CA PRO A 41 -2.14 0.75 -16.28
C PRO A 41 -0.98 -0.16 -15.86
N SER A 42 0.17 0.45 -15.59
CA SER A 42 1.39 -0.27 -15.20
C SER A 42 1.19 -1.14 -13.94
N TYR A 43 1.85 -2.29 -13.92
CA TYR A 43 1.87 -3.18 -12.76
C TYR A 43 2.50 -2.52 -11.50
N ILE A 44 3.29 -1.44 -11.67
CA ILE A 44 3.92 -0.71 -10.55
C ILE A 44 2.91 -0.20 -9.52
N PHE A 45 1.65 0.03 -9.92
CA PHE A 45 0.59 0.51 -9.04
C PHE A 45 0.29 -0.47 -7.89
N VAL A 46 0.61 -1.77 -8.03
CA VAL A 46 0.48 -2.77 -6.96
C VAL A 46 1.32 -2.41 -5.73
N PHE A 47 2.43 -1.68 -5.90
CA PHE A 47 3.30 -1.28 -4.80
C PHE A 47 2.86 0.03 -4.13
N ILE A 48 2.02 0.84 -4.77
CA ILE A 48 1.60 2.14 -4.22
C ILE A 48 0.91 2.00 -2.85
N PRO A 49 -0.05 1.07 -2.64
CA PRO A 49 -0.65 0.87 -1.33
C PRO A 49 0.38 0.47 -0.25
N ILE A 50 1.36 -0.37 -0.59
CA ILE A 50 2.41 -0.82 0.33
C ILE A 50 3.29 0.36 0.76
N LEU A 51 3.73 1.18 -0.21
CA LEU A 51 4.51 2.38 0.04
C LEU A 51 3.72 3.41 0.86
N ASN A 52 2.42 3.54 0.61
CA ASN A 52 1.54 4.42 1.37
C ASN A 52 1.43 3.98 2.83
N ILE A 53 1.21 2.69 3.11
CA ILE A 53 1.19 2.13 4.47
C ILE A 53 2.52 2.37 5.18
N TYR A 54 3.64 2.10 4.50
CA TYR A 54 4.97 2.36 5.05
C TYR A 54 5.14 3.84 5.42
N TRP A 55 4.75 4.75 4.52
CA TRP A 55 4.82 6.19 4.76
C TRP A 55 3.98 6.61 5.97
N ILE A 56 2.74 6.11 6.09
CA ILE A 56 1.85 6.40 7.23
C ILE A 56 2.47 5.92 8.55
N ILE A 57 3.02 4.71 8.60
CA ILE A 57 3.68 4.18 9.81
C ILE A 57 4.86 5.08 10.20
N LYS A 58 5.70 5.45 9.24
CA LYS A 58 6.85 6.34 9.47
C LYS A 58 6.40 7.72 9.96
N TYR A 59 5.32 8.24 9.41
CA TYR A 59 4.73 9.53 9.80
C TYR A 59 4.22 9.49 11.25
N ILE A 60 3.45 8.47 11.62
CA ILE A 60 2.89 8.29 12.98
C ILE A 60 4.01 8.13 14.02
N VAL A 61 5.02 7.33 13.72
CA VAL A 61 6.20 7.16 14.59
C VAL A 61 6.99 8.45 14.68
N GLY A 62 7.14 9.18 13.56
CA GLY A 62 7.79 10.47 13.49
C GLY A 62 7.12 11.52 14.38
N TYR A 63 5.79 11.61 14.33
CA TYR A 63 4.99 12.44 15.24
C TYR A 63 5.33 12.15 16.70
N GLY A 64 5.26 10.89 17.14
CA GLY A 64 5.53 10.55 18.54
C GLY A 64 6.96 10.88 18.99
N LYS A 65 7.94 10.70 18.10
CA LYS A 65 9.35 11.07 18.36
C LYS A 65 9.56 12.58 18.42
N ALA A 66 8.93 13.34 17.53
CA ALA A 66 9.13 14.78 17.42
C ALA A 66 8.41 15.56 18.52
N THR A 67 7.21 15.10 18.92
CA THR A 67 6.35 15.85 19.84
C THR A 67 6.31 15.25 21.25
N GLY A 68 6.94 14.10 21.47
CA GLY A 68 6.86 13.33 22.72
C GLY A 68 5.47 12.75 23.05
N LYS A 69 4.49 12.86 22.12
CA LYS A 69 3.11 12.39 22.32
C LYS A 69 2.96 10.94 21.85
N SER A 70 1.88 10.28 22.25
CA SER A 70 1.65 8.86 21.90
C SER A 70 1.38 8.67 20.41
N ALA A 71 2.29 7.95 19.73
CA ALA A 71 2.12 7.51 18.34
C ALA A 71 0.91 6.56 18.19
N PHE A 72 0.67 5.69 19.18
CA PHE A 72 -0.46 4.78 19.16
C PHE A 72 -1.80 5.52 19.29
N ALA A 73 -1.86 6.58 20.10
CA ALA A 73 -3.05 7.41 20.19
C ALA A 73 -3.35 8.11 18.85
N LEU A 74 -2.32 8.60 18.15
CA LEU A 74 -2.49 9.16 16.81
C LEU A 74 -2.97 8.11 15.80
N PHE A 75 -2.43 6.90 15.83
CA PHE A 75 -2.88 5.79 14.98
C PHE A 75 -4.38 5.50 15.16
N LEU A 76 -4.83 5.35 16.41
CA LEU A 76 -6.25 5.13 16.69
C LEU A 76 -7.12 6.31 16.25
N ALA A 77 -6.67 7.54 16.50
CA ALA A 77 -7.39 8.73 16.08
C ALA A 77 -7.56 8.79 14.55
N LEU A 78 -6.50 8.48 13.79
CA LEU A 78 -6.56 8.49 12.31
C LEU A 78 -7.50 7.42 11.75
N ILE A 79 -7.60 6.24 12.37
CA ILE A 79 -8.46 5.14 11.92
C ILE A 79 -9.92 5.33 12.34
N ILE A 80 -10.17 5.73 13.59
CA ILE A 80 -11.53 5.82 14.15
C ILE A 80 -12.22 7.10 13.68
N PHE A 81 -11.51 8.23 13.69
CA PHE A 81 -12.06 9.52 13.28
C PHE A 81 -10.96 10.49 12.86
N ASN A 82 -10.59 10.42 11.58
CA ASN A 82 -9.49 11.16 10.96
C ASN A 82 -9.36 12.64 11.39
N PRO A 83 -10.45 13.44 11.50
CA PRO A 83 -10.33 14.85 11.92
C PRO A 83 -9.66 15.06 13.29
N ILE A 84 -9.84 14.15 14.25
CA ILE A 84 -9.15 14.22 15.56
C ILE A 84 -7.64 14.01 15.36
N GLY A 85 -7.24 13.05 14.53
CA GLY A 85 -5.83 12.79 14.23
C GLY A 85 -5.15 14.01 13.60
N VAL A 86 -5.81 14.66 12.64
CA VAL A 86 -5.31 15.91 12.01
C VAL A 86 -5.18 17.03 13.04
N TYR A 87 -6.17 17.20 13.91
CA TYR A 87 -6.11 18.17 15.00
C TYR A 87 -4.94 17.89 15.96
N MET A 88 -4.73 16.64 16.38
CA MET A 88 -3.62 16.24 17.25
C MET A 88 -2.27 16.59 16.65
N ILE A 89 -2.07 16.27 15.36
CA ILE A 89 -0.85 16.61 14.63
C ILE A 89 -0.62 18.12 14.64
N GLN A 90 -1.61 18.90 14.20
CA GLN A 90 -1.45 20.35 14.07
C GLN A 90 -1.22 21.03 15.41
N SER A 91 -1.99 20.65 16.45
CA SER A 91 -1.81 21.19 17.80
C SER A 91 -0.41 20.91 18.34
N ALA A 92 0.11 19.69 18.13
CA ALA A 92 1.44 19.33 18.59
C ALA A 92 2.56 20.08 17.86
N LEU A 93 2.42 20.31 16.54
CA LEU A 93 3.37 21.14 15.79
C LEU A 93 3.32 22.61 16.23
N ASN A 94 2.14 23.15 16.51
CA ASN A 94 1.97 24.52 16.99
C ASN A 94 2.61 24.75 18.36
N GLU A 95 2.67 23.74 19.23
CA GLU A 95 3.37 23.82 20.52
C GLU A 95 4.88 24.05 20.36
N HIS A 96 5.49 23.56 19.27
CA HIS A 96 6.93 23.71 19.00
C HIS A 96 7.27 24.94 18.14
N ALA A 97 6.25 25.58 17.56
CA ALA A 97 6.43 26.77 16.73
C ALA A 97 6.42 28.08 17.54
N LYS A 98 6.06 28.02 18.82
CA LYS A 98 6.06 29.14 19.77
C LYS A 98 7.36 29.15 20.56
#